data_AF-A0A349TDJ7-F1
#
_entry.id   AF-A0A349TDJ7-F1
#
_cell.length_a   1.000
_cell.length_b   1.000
_cell.length_c   1.000
_cell.angle_alpha   90.00
_cell.angle_beta   90.00
_cell.angle_gamma   90.00
#
_symmetry.space_group_name_H-M   'P 1'
#
loop_
_entity.id
_entity.type
_entity.pdbx_description
1 polymer ?
#
loop_
_entity_poly.entity_id
_entity_poly.type
_entity_poly.pdbx_seq_one_letter_code
_entity_poly.pdbx_strand_id
1 'polypeptide(L)'
;MAVYTHLAAEELEELIFEYDVGKLISAKGIAEGVSNSNWLIETTGADGKGARFILTMYERRIENSDLPFFLGLLDHLAAHDCPVPCTIHDRTGAAFRVVGDKAVALIEFLPGVSVDRPSPQQTHSVGKALAKVHLAVASFPHSRPQTLGLAAWDQTIHECDNRLDEIDPSLADISYRELSFLAGEWPGGLPQGITHCDLFPDNVLMLGNEVSGMIDFYFAATDFFAYDLAVTHAAWSFTQVGQEYRREIGIALLAGYEEIRPLNEAERESLPVLARGACMRFISSRADDWLNTPADALVTRKDPMDFVRRLEFYRQAGTKIFAKGAE
;
A
#
# COMPACT_ATOMS: atom_id res chain seq x y z
N MET A 1 -0.91 10.48 -17.76
CA MET A 1 0.36 9.98 -18.31
C MET A 1 1.32 9.85 -17.13
N ALA A 2 1.73 8.64 -16.74
CA ALA A 2 2.92 8.51 -15.91
C ALA A 2 4.07 8.99 -16.79
N VAL A 3 4.49 10.23 -16.59
CA VAL A 3 5.67 10.76 -17.27
C VAL A 3 6.82 10.04 -16.60
N TYR A 4 7.32 8.97 -17.21
CA TYR A 4 8.59 8.41 -16.78
C TYR A 4 9.66 9.43 -17.13
N THR A 5 10.13 10.16 -16.11
CA THR A 5 11.28 11.02 -16.30
C THR A 5 12.44 10.13 -16.68
N HIS A 6 13.03 10.35 -17.85
CA HIS A 6 14.26 9.69 -18.21
C HIS A 6 15.42 10.55 -17.72
N LEU A 7 16.23 10.00 -16.82
CA LEU A 7 17.51 10.58 -16.45
C LEU A 7 18.59 10.07 -17.41
N ALA A 8 19.45 10.98 -17.88
CA ALA A 8 20.63 10.61 -18.66
C ALA A 8 21.62 9.81 -17.79
N ALA A 9 22.53 9.08 -18.45
CA ALA A 9 23.51 8.26 -17.75
C ALA A 9 24.45 9.11 -16.88
N GLU A 10 24.82 10.28 -17.38
CA GLU A 10 25.67 11.25 -16.69
C GLU A 10 24.99 11.82 -15.44
N GLU A 11 23.70 12.16 -15.53
CA GLU A 11 22.91 12.65 -14.40
C GLU A 11 22.74 11.57 -13.31
N LEU A 12 22.55 10.31 -13.71
CA LEU A 12 22.49 9.18 -12.79
C LEU A 12 23.85 8.95 -12.10
N GLU A 13 24.95 9.06 -12.82
CA GLU A 13 26.29 8.92 -12.24
C GLU A 13 26.57 10.02 -11.20
N GLU A 14 26.28 11.28 -11.55
CA GLU A 14 26.39 12.41 -10.63
C GLU A 14 25.51 12.24 -9.40
N LEU A 15 24.25 11.84 -9.59
CA LEU A 15 23.32 11.64 -8.48
C LEU A 15 23.79 10.51 -7.55
N ILE A 16 24.23 9.38 -8.09
CA ILE A 16 24.68 8.23 -7.28
C ILE A 16 26.00 8.52 -6.56
N PHE A 17 26.87 9.38 -7.12
CA PHE A 17 28.11 9.81 -6.48
C PHE A 17 27.90 10.50 -5.12
N GLU A 18 26.74 11.14 -4.94
CA GLU A 18 26.36 11.81 -3.70
C GLU A 18 26.09 10.85 -2.54
N TYR A 19 25.94 9.56 -2.81
CA TYR A 19 25.70 8.52 -1.81
C TYR A 19 26.98 7.72 -1.54
N ASP A 20 27.08 7.12 -0.35
CA ASP A 20 28.22 6.26 0.01
C ASP A 20 28.03 4.79 -0.38
N VAL A 21 27.75 4.57 -1.67
CA VAL A 21 27.39 3.26 -2.22
C VAL A 21 28.38 2.71 -3.24
N GLY A 22 29.51 3.39 -3.45
CA GLY A 22 30.46 3.06 -4.51
C GLY A 22 30.08 3.68 -5.86
N LYS A 23 30.68 3.19 -6.95
CA LYS A 23 30.47 3.74 -8.30
C LYS A 23 29.27 3.09 -8.97
N LEU A 24 28.50 3.86 -9.74
CA LEU A 24 27.43 3.35 -10.60
C LEU A 24 27.99 2.34 -11.60
N ILE A 25 27.37 1.16 -11.70
CA ILE A 25 27.66 0.13 -12.69
C ILE A 25 26.55 0.06 -13.72
N SER A 26 25.29 0.02 -13.27
CA SER A 26 24.13 -0.01 -14.16
C SER A 26 22.91 0.64 -13.52
N ALA A 27 22.05 1.19 -14.36
CA ALA A 27 20.73 1.71 -13.97
C ALA A 27 19.70 1.18 -14.96
N LYS A 28 18.69 0.46 -14.45
CA LYS A 28 17.63 -0.13 -15.28
C LYS A 28 16.28 0.37 -14.81
N GLY A 29 15.56 1.07 -15.68
CA GLY A 29 14.20 1.51 -15.38
C GLY A 29 13.28 0.31 -15.11
N ILE A 30 12.43 0.45 -14.11
CA ILE A 30 11.41 -0.52 -13.73
C ILE A 30 10.08 0.01 -14.29
N ALA A 31 9.48 -0.75 -15.21
CA ALA A 31 8.23 -0.36 -15.88
C ALA A 31 6.97 -0.64 -15.03
N GLU A 32 7.14 -1.24 -13.85
CA GLU A 32 6.06 -1.56 -12.92
C GLU A 32 5.83 -0.38 -11.96
N GLY A 33 4.58 0.07 -11.89
CA GLY A 33 4.17 1.25 -11.12
C GLY A 33 3.46 2.30 -11.98
N VAL A 34 2.62 3.12 -11.36
CA VAL A 34 1.81 4.15 -12.08
C VAL A 34 2.03 5.57 -11.54
N SER A 35 2.71 5.70 -10.41
CA SER A 35 2.82 6.94 -9.63
C SER A 35 4.21 7.55 -9.62
N ASN A 36 5.26 6.74 -9.66
CA ASN A 36 6.67 7.17 -9.53
C ASN A 36 7.55 6.50 -10.59
N SER A 37 8.65 7.14 -10.93
CA SER A 37 9.68 6.54 -11.79
C SER A 37 10.69 5.79 -10.92
N ASN A 38 10.90 4.49 -11.20
CA ASN A 38 11.77 3.63 -10.42
C ASN A 38 12.91 3.06 -11.27
N TRP A 39 14.10 2.95 -10.70
CA TRP A 39 15.24 2.28 -11.32
C TRP A 39 15.89 1.29 -10.37
N LEU A 40 16.24 0.12 -10.88
CA LEU A 40 17.22 -0.76 -10.24
C LEU A 40 18.61 -0.22 -10.50
N ILE A 41 19.31 0.17 -9.44
CA ILE A 41 20.68 0.67 -9.47
C ILE A 41 21.62 -0.43 -8.99
N GLU A 42 22.64 -0.72 -9.78
CA GLU A 42 23.76 -1.58 -9.38
C GLU A 42 25.01 -0.71 -9.22
N THR A 43 25.73 -0.91 -8.13
CA THR A 43 26.95 -0.16 -7.79
C THR A 43 28.09 -1.12 -7.49
N THR A 44 29.32 -0.61 -7.40
CA THR A 44 30.47 -1.39 -6.90
C THR A 44 30.33 -1.77 -5.42
N GLY A 45 29.41 -1.15 -4.67
CA GLY A 45 29.33 -1.25 -3.22
C GLY A 45 30.48 -0.49 -2.53
N ALA A 46 30.25 -0.08 -1.29
CA ALA A 46 31.29 0.55 -0.45
C ALA A 46 32.45 -0.43 -0.12
N ASP A 47 32.16 -1.74 -0.07
CA ASP A 47 33.12 -2.81 0.21
C ASP A 47 33.67 -3.50 -1.05
N GLY A 48 33.29 -3.04 -2.24
CA GLY A 48 33.73 -3.58 -3.52
C GLY A 48 33.07 -4.91 -3.93
N LYS A 49 32.08 -5.44 -3.18
CA LYS A 49 31.40 -6.70 -3.52
C LYS A 49 30.17 -6.53 -4.41
N GLY A 50 29.85 -5.29 -4.77
CA GLY A 50 28.62 -4.93 -5.46
C GLY A 50 27.45 -4.76 -4.50
N ALA A 51 26.59 -3.79 -4.81
CA ALA A 51 25.34 -3.56 -4.08
C ALA A 51 24.23 -3.12 -5.03
N ARG A 52 22.98 -3.39 -4.62
CA ARG A 52 21.78 -3.04 -5.38
C ARG A 52 20.89 -2.10 -4.58
N PHE A 53 20.23 -1.19 -5.27
CA PHE A 53 19.32 -0.21 -4.70
C PHE A 53 18.16 0.06 -5.64
N ILE A 54 17.09 0.64 -5.10
CA ILE A 54 16.00 1.22 -5.88
C ILE A 54 16.13 2.74 -5.81
N LEU A 55 16.28 3.39 -6.96
CA LEU A 55 16.14 4.84 -7.05
C LEU A 55 14.69 5.14 -7.39
N THR A 56 14.04 5.98 -6.59
CA THR A 56 12.66 6.41 -6.81
C THR A 56 12.63 7.91 -7.02
N MET A 57 12.13 8.35 -8.16
CA MET A 57 11.80 9.75 -8.43
C MET A 57 10.30 9.97 -8.27
N TYR A 58 9.96 10.94 -7.43
CA TYR A 58 8.59 11.27 -7.08
C TYR A 58 7.99 12.21 -8.14
N GLU A 59 6.98 11.74 -8.86
CA GLU A 59 6.46 12.45 -10.03
C GLU A 59 5.40 13.49 -9.67
N ARG A 60 4.22 13.08 -9.16
CA ARG A 60 3.09 14.01 -8.95
C ARG A 60 2.17 13.72 -7.76
N ARG A 61 2.18 12.51 -7.19
CA ARG A 61 1.23 12.14 -6.13
C ARG A 61 1.70 12.50 -4.72
N ILE A 62 2.96 12.90 -4.55
CA ILE A 62 3.57 13.16 -3.25
C ILE A 62 4.10 14.59 -3.24
N GLU A 63 3.63 15.39 -2.28
CA GLU A 63 4.22 16.69 -2.02
C GLU A 63 5.59 16.50 -1.37
N ASN A 64 6.59 17.29 -1.75
CA ASN A 64 7.93 17.20 -1.17
C ASN A 64 7.93 17.39 0.37
N SER A 65 6.91 18.07 0.91
CA SER A 65 6.65 18.23 2.34
C SER A 65 6.28 16.95 3.07
N ASP A 66 5.72 15.96 2.37
CA ASP A 66 5.34 14.65 2.94
C ASP A 66 6.50 13.65 2.93
N LEU A 67 7.53 13.84 2.09
CA LEU A 67 8.65 12.89 1.97
C LEU A 67 9.42 12.65 3.28
N PRO A 68 9.70 13.66 4.12
CA PRO A 68 10.31 13.41 5.43
C PRO A 68 9.49 12.44 6.31
N PHE A 69 8.16 12.44 6.19
CA PHE A 69 7.31 11.50 6.91
C PHE A 69 7.48 10.07 6.36
N PHE A 70 7.40 9.88 5.04
CA PHE A 70 7.48 8.56 4.43
C PHE A 70 8.86 7.90 4.58
N LEU A 71 9.92 8.65 4.28
CA LEU A 71 11.30 8.13 4.37
C LEU A 71 11.70 7.91 5.82
N GLY A 72 11.35 8.85 6.72
CA GLY A 72 11.58 8.68 8.15
C GLY A 72 10.81 7.50 8.74
N LEU A 73 9.61 7.20 8.24
CA LEU A 73 8.84 6.01 8.63
C LEU A 73 9.56 4.73 8.23
N LEU A 74 10.11 4.66 7.01
CA LEU A 74 10.91 3.51 6.57
C LEU A 74 12.13 3.29 7.46
N ASP A 75 12.88 4.34 7.77
CA ASP A 75 14.06 4.26 8.64
C ASP A 75 13.68 3.80 10.06
N HIS A 76 12.58 4.33 10.59
CA HIS A 76 12.07 3.95 11.91
C HIS A 76 11.66 2.48 11.94
N LEU A 77 10.91 2.01 10.96
CA LEU A 77 10.45 0.63 10.88
C LEU A 77 11.62 -0.34 10.69
N ALA A 78 12.58 0.00 9.83
CA ALA A 78 13.79 -0.80 9.65
C ALA A 78 14.61 -0.89 10.95
N ALA A 79 14.74 0.21 11.70
CA ALA A 79 15.41 0.23 13.01
C ALA A 79 14.69 -0.61 14.08
N HIS A 80 13.43 -1.00 13.85
CA HIS A 80 12.64 -1.89 14.69
C HIS A 80 12.47 -3.30 14.08
N ASP A 81 13.40 -3.72 13.22
CA ASP A 81 13.45 -5.05 12.59
C ASP A 81 12.17 -5.40 11.78
N CYS A 82 11.44 -4.40 11.29
CA CYS A 82 10.36 -4.63 10.34
C CYS A 82 10.94 -4.92 8.95
N PRO A 83 10.33 -5.84 8.17
CA PRO A 83 10.80 -6.16 6.83
C PRO A 83 10.40 -5.05 5.86
N VAL A 84 11.05 -3.88 5.92
CA VAL A 84 10.83 -2.74 5.02
C VAL A 84 12.18 -2.27 4.50
N PRO A 85 12.25 -1.63 3.33
CA PRO A 85 13.54 -1.18 2.82
C PRO A 85 14.01 0.05 3.58
N CYS A 86 15.30 0.09 3.94
CA CYS A 86 15.90 1.29 4.54
C CYS A 86 16.06 2.41 3.52
N THR A 87 16.00 3.67 3.96
CA THR A 87 16.44 4.80 3.14
C THR A 87 17.96 4.86 3.13
N ILE A 88 18.55 5.06 1.95
CA ILE A 88 19.99 5.29 1.81
C ILE A 88 20.21 6.79 1.83
N HIS A 89 20.69 7.31 2.96
CA HIS A 89 21.01 8.72 3.10
C HIS A 89 22.25 9.09 2.27
N ASP A 90 22.25 10.30 1.73
CA ASP A 90 23.41 10.82 1.03
C ASP A 90 24.57 11.13 2.00
N ARG A 91 25.72 11.54 1.46
CA ARG A 91 26.93 11.86 2.26
C ARG A 91 26.75 13.01 3.24
N THR A 92 25.69 13.81 3.10
CA THR A 92 25.34 14.91 4.02
C THR A 92 24.32 14.48 5.09
N GLY A 93 23.78 13.26 4.97
CA GLY A 93 22.74 12.72 5.83
C GLY A 93 21.32 13.01 5.34
N ALA A 94 21.14 13.59 4.14
CA ALA A 94 19.82 13.86 3.59
C ALA A 94 19.15 12.57 3.07
N ALA A 95 17.87 12.38 3.38
CA ALA A 95 17.09 11.21 2.98
C ALA A 95 16.68 11.20 1.49
N PHE A 96 16.66 12.38 0.87
CA PHE A 96 16.37 12.55 -0.55
C PHE A 96 17.11 13.77 -1.09
N ARG A 97 17.23 13.83 -2.41
CA ARG A 97 17.78 14.98 -3.14
C ARG A 97 16.76 15.51 -4.14
N VAL A 98 17.00 16.70 -4.68
CA VAL A 98 16.14 17.30 -5.71
C VAL A 98 16.90 17.32 -7.04
N VAL A 99 16.27 16.78 -8.08
CA VAL A 99 16.75 16.82 -9.47
C VAL A 99 15.71 17.56 -10.29
N GLY A 100 16.06 18.75 -10.77
CA GLY A 100 15.09 19.68 -11.36
C GLY A 100 14.09 20.16 -10.31
N ASP A 101 12.82 19.84 -10.50
CA ASP A 101 11.71 20.12 -9.59
C ASP A 101 11.24 18.88 -8.79
N LYS A 102 11.88 17.72 -9.00
CA LYS A 102 11.45 16.44 -8.44
C LYS A 102 12.39 15.96 -7.36
N ALA A 103 11.80 15.41 -6.30
CA ALA A 103 12.56 14.71 -5.28
C ALA A 103 12.92 13.30 -5.77
N VAL A 104 14.11 12.84 -5.35
CA VAL A 104 14.63 11.52 -5.64
C VAL A 104 15.24 10.92 -4.37
N ALA A 105 14.82 9.71 -4.02
CA ALA A 105 15.37 8.96 -2.90
C ALA A 105 16.04 7.67 -3.40
N LEU A 106 17.13 7.28 -2.74
CA LEU A 106 17.76 5.99 -2.93
C LEU A 106 17.34 5.08 -1.77
N ILE A 107 16.80 3.91 -2.10
CA ILE A 107 16.18 2.99 -1.15
C ILE A 107 16.87 1.64 -1.28
N GLU A 108 16.98 0.91 -0.18
CA GLU A 108 17.53 -0.44 -0.15
C GLU A 108 16.79 -1.38 -1.13
N PHE A 109 17.56 -2.20 -1.86
CA PHE A 109 16.99 -3.31 -2.62
C PHE A 109 16.76 -4.51 -1.70
N LEU A 110 15.50 -4.92 -1.52
CA LEU A 110 15.16 -6.12 -0.78
C LEU A 110 15.02 -7.33 -1.72
N PRO A 111 15.55 -8.52 -1.34
CA PRO A 111 15.35 -9.73 -2.11
C PRO A 111 13.90 -10.24 -1.94
N GLY A 112 13.40 -10.95 -2.95
CA GLY A 112 12.09 -11.59 -2.90
C GLY A 112 11.28 -11.32 -4.15
N VAL A 113 10.07 -11.89 -4.20
CA VAL A 113 9.12 -11.69 -5.29
C VAL A 113 7.72 -11.52 -4.74
N SER A 114 6.94 -10.66 -5.35
CA SER A 114 5.50 -10.56 -5.09
C SER A 114 4.78 -11.80 -5.62
N VAL A 115 3.69 -12.20 -4.96
CA VAL A 115 2.98 -13.45 -5.26
C VAL A 115 1.56 -13.21 -5.77
N ASP A 116 1.23 -13.74 -6.94
CA ASP A 116 -0.14 -13.62 -7.50
C ASP A 116 -1.15 -14.52 -6.76
N ARG A 117 -0.68 -15.67 -6.27
CA ARG A 117 -1.48 -16.71 -5.61
C ARG A 117 -0.81 -17.10 -4.29
N PRO A 118 -0.94 -16.25 -3.26
CA PRO A 118 -0.32 -16.53 -1.96
C PRO A 118 -0.88 -17.80 -1.34
N SER A 119 -0.02 -18.58 -0.69
CA SER A 119 -0.42 -19.72 0.15
C SER A 119 -0.92 -19.26 1.53
N PRO A 120 -1.62 -20.11 2.29
CA PRO A 120 -1.96 -19.82 3.69
C PRO A 120 -0.72 -19.51 4.53
N GLN A 121 0.39 -20.24 4.35
CA GLN A 121 1.62 -20.02 5.11
C GLN A 121 2.23 -18.64 4.83
N GLN A 122 2.26 -18.24 3.56
CA GLN A 122 2.71 -16.90 3.15
C GLN A 122 1.79 -15.80 3.70
N THR A 123 0.49 -16.02 3.67
CA THR A 123 -0.47 -15.02 4.16
C THR A 123 -0.40 -14.88 5.69
N HIS A 124 -0.11 -15.97 6.39
CA HIS A 124 0.14 -15.93 7.82
C HIS A 124 1.37 -15.06 8.16
N SER A 125 2.48 -15.18 7.43
CA SER A 125 3.65 -14.34 7.66
C SER A 125 3.39 -12.86 7.33
N VAL A 126 2.52 -12.56 6.35
CA VAL A 126 2.02 -11.20 6.06
C VAL A 126 1.26 -10.62 7.25
N GLY A 127 0.35 -11.40 7.85
CA GLY A 127 -0.38 -10.97 9.05
C GLY A 127 0.56 -10.60 10.19
N LYS A 128 1.59 -11.43 10.43
CA LYS A 128 2.63 -11.16 11.44
C LYS A 128 3.41 -9.89 11.11
N ALA A 129 3.82 -9.70 9.87
CA ALA A 129 4.59 -8.53 9.43
C ALA A 129 3.80 -7.23 9.61
N LEU A 130 2.53 -7.21 9.20
CA LEU A 130 1.65 -6.05 9.39
C LEU A 130 1.47 -5.71 10.88
N ALA A 131 1.22 -6.71 11.72
CA ALA A 131 1.09 -6.50 13.16
C ALA A 131 2.37 -5.96 13.80
N LYS A 132 3.56 -6.42 13.36
CA LYS A 132 4.85 -5.87 13.80
C LYS A 132 4.99 -4.40 13.44
N VAL A 133 4.63 -4.01 12.22
CA VAL A 133 4.62 -2.59 11.80
C VAL A 133 3.72 -1.78 12.71
N HIS A 134 2.49 -2.22 12.99
CA HIS A 134 1.57 -1.51 13.89
C HIS A 134 2.10 -1.33 15.32
N LEU A 135 2.92 -2.27 15.81
CA LEU A 135 3.57 -2.12 17.11
C LEU A 135 4.78 -1.19 17.05
N ALA A 136 5.58 -1.28 15.98
CA ALA A 136 6.80 -0.50 15.82
C ALA A 136 6.51 1.01 15.67
N VAL A 137 5.40 1.38 15.02
CA VAL A 137 5.03 2.80 14.84
C VAL A 137 4.64 3.52 16.14
N ALA A 138 4.44 2.81 17.25
CA ALA A 138 4.04 3.42 18.52
C ALA A 138 5.06 4.44 19.06
N SER A 139 6.33 4.31 18.70
CA SER A 139 7.42 5.21 19.07
C SER A 139 7.80 6.21 17.98
N PHE A 140 7.13 6.20 16.82
CA PHE A 140 7.44 7.12 15.73
C PHE A 140 6.87 8.52 16.04
N PRO A 141 7.68 9.60 15.95
CA PRO A 141 7.30 10.91 16.48
C PRO A 141 6.39 11.73 15.57
N HIS A 142 6.20 11.31 14.31
CA HIS A 142 5.41 12.06 13.34
C HIS A 142 4.04 11.42 13.12
N SER A 143 3.11 12.22 12.59
CA SER A 143 1.77 11.78 12.21
C SER A 143 1.40 12.41 10.89
N ARG A 144 0.68 11.67 10.05
CA ARG A 144 0.07 12.17 8.82
C ARG A 144 -1.42 11.83 8.85
N PRO A 145 -2.34 12.78 8.64
CA PRO A 145 -3.77 12.47 8.66
C PRO A 145 -4.15 11.58 7.46
N GLN A 146 -5.13 10.70 7.64
CA GLN A 146 -5.74 9.97 6.53
C GLN A 146 -6.48 10.95 5.61
N THR A 147 -6.04 11.05 4.36
CA THR A 147 -6.67 11.90 3.34
C THR A 147 -7.66 11.15 2.46
N LEU A 148 -7.68 9.81 2.52
CA LEU A 148 -8.56 8.93 1.75
C LEU A 148 -9.57 8.24 2.68
N GLY A 149 -10.29 9.02 3.49
CA GLY A 149 -11.37 8.56 4.37
C GLY A 149 -12.77 8.77 3.78
N LEU A 150 -13.81 8.56 4.58
CA LEU A 150 -15.23 8.58 4.15
C LEU A 150 -15.60 9.82 3.33
N ALA A 151 -15.21 11.00 3.80
CA ALA A 151 -15.53 12.26 3.11
C ALA A 151 -14.90 12.34 1.72
N ALA A 152 -13.68 11.80 1.55
CA ALA A 152 -13.02 11.75 0.26
C ALA A 152 -13.70 10.74 -0.67
N TRP A 153 -14.12 9.58 -0.16
CA TRP A 153 -14.84 8.59 -0.97
C TRP A 153 -16.17 9.13 -1.48
N ASP A 154 -16.93 9.81 -0.61
CA ASP A 154 -18.19 10.46 -0.96
C ASP A 154 -17.99 11.54 -2.02
N GLN A 155 -17.00 12.42 -1.83
CA GLN A 155 -16.64 13.45 -2.80
C GLN A 155 -16.27 12.84 -4.16
N THR A 156 -15.39 11.84 -4.19
CA THR A 156 -14.96 11.19 -5.44
C THR A 156 -16.13 10.54 -6.19
N ILE A 157 -17.03 9.85 -5.47
CA ILE A 157 -18.23 9.27 -6.08
C ILE A 157 -19.15 10.35 -6.64
N HIS A 158 -19.35 11.45 -5.90
CA HIS A 158 -20.15 12.57 -6.36
C HIS A 158 -19.58 13.25 -7.62
N GLU A 159 -18.25 13.38 -7.70
CA GLU A 159 -17.56 13.89 -8.90
C GLU A 159 -17.71 12.96 -10.11
N CYS A 160 -17.86 11.65 -9.88
CA CYS A 160 -18.09 10.65 -10.92
C CYS A 160 -19.57 10.44 -11.29
N ASP A 161 -20.51 10.91 -10.48
CA ASP A 161 -21.93 10.49 -10.43
C ASP A 161 -22.58 10.26 -11.80
N ASN A 162 -22.58 11.28 -12.65
CA ASN A 162 -23.26 11.24 -13.96
C ASN A 162 -22.60 10.28 -14.98
N ARG A 163 -21.50 9.62 -14.62
CA ARG A 163 -20.69 8.77 -15.49
C ARG A 163 -20.44 7.38 -14.90
N LEU A 164 -20.90 7.09 -13.68
CA LEU A 164 -20.72 5.76 -13.07
C LEU A 164 -21.40 4.65 -13.88
N ASP A 165 -22.52 4.95 -14.54
CA ASP A 165 -23.23 4.04 -15.44
C ASP A 165 -22.42 3.67 -16.70
N GLU A 166 -21.38 4.44 -17.06
CA GLU A 166 -20.43 4.08 -18.12
C GLU A 166 -19.58 2.86 -17.72
N ILE A 167 -19.43 2.61 -16.42
CA ILE A 167 -18.69 1.47 -15.87
C ILE A 167 -19.63 0.28 -15.67
N ASP A 168 -20.68 0.49 -14.86
CA ASP A 168 -21.73 -0.50 -14.60
C ASP A 168 -23.02 0.22 -14.18
N PRO A 169 -24.20 -0.10 -14.75
CA PRO A 169 -25.47 0.57 -14.44
C PRO A 169 -25.92 0.49 -12.96
N SER A 170 -25.33 -0.40 -12.16
CA SER A 170 -25.64 -0.56 -10.74
C SER A 170 -24.67 0.20 -9.82
N LEU A 171 -23.55 0.71 -10.35
CA LEU A 171 -22.45 1.23 -9.54
C LEU A 171 -22.85 2.46 -8.73
N ALA A 172 -23.66 3.37 -9.30
CA ALA A 172 -24.14 4.55 -8.60
C ALA A 172 -25.00 4.18 -7.36
N ASP A 173 -26.04 3.37 -7.55
CA ASP A 173 -26.93 2.93 -6.45
C ASP A 173 -26.15 2.20 -5.35
N ILE A 174 -25.25 1.29 -5.74
CA ILE A 174 -24.40 0.55 -4.79
C ILE A 174 -23.53 1.51 -3.99
N SER A 175 -22.87 2.46 -4.65
CA SER A 175 -21.95 3.40 -4.01
C SER A 175 -22.67 4.32 -3.03
N TYR A 176 -23.79 4.95 -3.41
CA TYR A 176 -24.53 5.83 -2.51
C TYR A 176 -25.16 5.10 -1.33
N ARG A 177 -25.70 3.90 -1.57
CA ARG A 177 -26.23 3.06 -0.50
C ARG A 177 -25.14 2.71 0.52
N GLU A 178 -23.95 2.35 0.03
CA GLU A 178 -22.84 1.98 0.89
C GLU A 178 -22.29 3.20 1.65
N LEU A 179 -22.07 4.33 0.98
CA LEU A 179 -21.62 5.57 1.62
C LEU A 179 -22.58 6.03 2.71
N SER A 180 -23.89 5.98 2.46
CA SER A 180 -24.91 6.31 3.46
C SER A 180 -24.88 5.35 4.67
N PHE A 181 -24.63 4.06 4.45
CA PHE A 181 -24.47 3.10 5.54
C PHE A 181 -23.21 3.41 6.35
N LEU A 182 -22.06 3.59 5.68
CA LEU A 182 -20.78 3.84 6.33
C LEU A 182 -20.81 5.14 7.13
N ALA A 183 -21.45 6.20 6.63
CA ALA A 183 -21.60 7.46 7.35
C ALA A 183 -22.37 7.31 8.68
N GLY A 184 -23.29 6.35 8.78
CA GLY A 184 -24.04 6.06 10.01
C GLY A 184 -23.34 5.08 10.95
N GLU A 185 -22.55 4.16 10.42
CA GLU A 185 -22.04 2.98 11.15
C GLU A 185 -20.51 2.99 11.33
N TRP A 186 -19.78 4.00 10.82
CA TRP A 186 -18.33 4.04 10.96
C TRP A 186 -17.90 4.04 12.43
N PRO A 187 -17.01 3.13 12.85
CA PRO A 187 -16.63 3.01 14.24
C PRO A 187 -15.78 4.19 14.70
N GLY A 188 -15.81 4.46 16.01
CA GLY A 188 -14.95 5.45 16.67
C GLY A 188 -14.24 4.85 17.87
N GLY A 189 -13.15 5.48 18.31
CA GLY A 189 -12.45 5.11 19.54
C GLY A 189 -11.66 3.80 19.46
N LEU A 190 -11.35 3.31 18.26
CA LEU A 190 -10.49 2.14 18.07
C LEU A 190 -9.01 2.49 18.25
N PRO A 191 -8.16 1.52 18.60
CA PRO A 191 -6.71 1.69 18.57
C PRO A 191 -6.23 2.16 17.19
N GLN A 192 -5.40 3.20 17.19
CA GLN A 192 -4.91 3.85 15.97
C GLN A 192 -3.42 4.15 16.07
N GLY A 193 -2.82 4.34 14.91
CA GLY A 193 -1.42 4.73 14.73
C GLY A 193 -1.16 4.82 13.24
N ILE A 194 0.12 4.76 12.84
CA ILE A 194 0.44 4.75 11.42
C ILE A 194 0.16 3.38 10.82
N THR A 195 -0.59 3.38 9.73
CA THR A 195 -1.00 2.23 8.95
C THR A 195 -0.41 2.33 7.55
N HIS A 196 -0.23 1.20 6.86
CA HIS A 196 0.21 1.17 5.47
C HIS A 196 -0.89 1.66 4.51
N CYS A 197 -2.14 1.35 4.82
CA CYS A 197 -3.35 1.65 4.05
C CYS A 197 -3.45 0.99 2.68
N ASP A 198 -2.47 0.19 2.23
CA ASP A 198 -2.41 -0.30 0.85
C ASP A 198 -1.57 -1.58 0.67
N LEU A 199 -1.56 -2.46 1.68
CA LEU A 199 -0.71 -3.65 1.67
C LEU A 199 -1.29 -4.78 0.80
N PHE A 200 -1.27 -4.60 -0.53
CA PHE A 200 -1.63 -5.62 -1.51
C PHE A 200 -0.50 -6.63 -1.77
N PRO A 201 -0.78 -7.78 -2.41
CA PRO A 201 0.25 -8.75 -2.75
C PRO A 201 1.42 -8.24 -3.59
N ASP A 202 1.19 -7.24 -4.45
CA ASP A 202 2.25 -6.58 -5.24
C ASP A 202 3.19 -5.73 -4.36
N ASN A 203 2.72 -5.27 -3.20
CA ASN A 203 3.49 -4.49 -2.22
C ASN A 203 4.21 -5.34 -1.17
N VAL A 204 4.22 -6.68 -1.32
CA VAL A 204 4.91 -7.60 -0.41
C VAL A 204 5.82 -8.54 -1.17
N LEU A 205 7.11 -8.49 -0.83
CA LEU A 205 8.13 -9.40 -1.32
C LEU A 205 8.22 -10.62 -0.41
N MET A 206 8.16 -11.81 -1.03
CA MET A 206 8.26 -13.09 -0.35
C MET A 206 9.59 -13.78 -0.67
N LEU A 207 10.18 -14.40 0.35
CA LEU A 207 11.29 -15.35 0.21
C LEU A 207 10.86 -16.69 0.80
N GLY A 208 10.45 -17.61 -0.07
CA GLY A 208 9.77 -18.84 0.35
C GLY A 208 8.43 -18.51 1.01
N ASN A 209 8.29 -18.81 2.31
CA ASN A 209 7.07 -18.54 3.08
C ASN A 209 7.16 -17.31 3.98
N GLU A 210 8.30 -16.63 4.03
CA GLU A 210 8.52 -15.47 4.89
C GLU A 210 8.44 -14.18 4.09
N VAL A 211 7.91 -13.13 4.72
CA VAL A 211 7.95 -11.77 4.20
C VAL A 211 9.40 -11.29 4.29
N SER A 212 9.98 -10.97 3.14
CA SER A 212 11.31 -10.38 3.05
C SER A 212 11.28 -8.86 2.87
N GLY A 213 10.13 -8.30 2.44
CA GLY A 213 9.95 -6.86 2.31
C GLY A 213 8.48 -6.46 2.17
N MET A 214 8.11 -5.34 2.77
CA MET A 214 6.91 -4.58 2.51
C MET A 214 7.34 -3.23 1.95
N ILE A 215 6.76 -2.84 0.83
CA ILE A 215 7.18 -1.67 0.05
C ILE A 215 5.97 -0.75 -0.21
N ASP A 216 6.21 0.43 -0.76
CA ASP A 216 5.16 1.39 -1.15
C ASP A 216 4.32 1.95 0.03
N PHE A 217 5.02 2.53 1.02
CA PHE A 217 4.41 3.23 2.16
C PHE A 217 3.85 4.61 1.80
N TYR A 218 3.68 4.96 0.52
CA TYR A 218 3.27 6.31 0.11
C TYR A 218 1.79 6.63 0.38
N PHE A 219 1.00 5.62 0.77
CA PHE A 219 -0.34 5.80 1.33
C PHE A 219 -0.38 5.79 2.86
N ALA A 220 0.78 5.65 3.52
CA ALA A 220 0.82 5.56 4.97
C ALA A 220 0.23 6.81 5.63
N ALA A 221 -0.60 6.58 6.62
CA ALA A 221 -1.34 7.62 7.33
C ALA A 221 -1.73 7.14 8.72
N THR A 222 -2.23 8.05 9.55
CA THR A 222 -2.77 7.75 10.87
C THR A 222 -4.20 7.27 10.71
N ASP A 223 -4.46 6.02 11.08
CA ASP A 223 -5.77 5.38 10.95
C ASP A 223 -5.93 4.23 11.97
N PHE A 224 -7.09 3.58 11.99
CA PHE A 224 -7.32 2.41 12.82
C PHE A 224 -6.49 1.21 12.35
N PHE A 225 -5.79 0.55 13.28
CA PHE A 225 -5.04 -0.67 12.95
C PHE A 225 -5.94 -1.80 12.42
N ALA A 226 -7.18 -1.86 12.93
CA ALA A 226 -8.19 -2.79 12.44
C ALA A 226 -8.67 -2.46 11.02
N TYR A 227 -8.63 -1.18 10.61
CA TYR A 227 -8.97 -0.77 9.25
C TYR A 227 -7.88 -1.19 8.26
N ASP A 228 -6.60 -1.03 8.62
CA ASP A 228 -5.50 -1.49 7.77
C ASP A 228 -5.47 -3.02 7.62
N LEU A 229 -5.81 -3.74 8.70
CA LEU A 229 -6.04 -5.18 8.62
C LEU A 229 -7.20 -5.54 7.71
N ALA A 230 -8.30 -4.77 7.74
CA ALA A 230 -9.44 -4.98 6.86
C ALA A 230 -9.11 -4.69 5.38
N VAL A 231 -8.31 -3.65 5.11
CA VAL A 231 -7.75 -3.36 3.78
C VAL A 231 -6.91 -4.53 3.28
N THR A 232 -5.97 -5.00 4.10
CA THR A 232 -5.11 -6.15 3.78
C THR A 232 -5.95 -7.41 3.57
N HIS A 233 -6.94 -7.66 4.42
CA HIS A 233 -7.83 -8.80 4.28
C HIS A 233 -8.65 -8.75 2.98
N ALA A 234 -9.16 -7.58 2.59
CA ALA A 234 -9.86 -7.39 1.33
C ALA A 234 -8.94 -7.54 0.11
N ALA A 235 -7.67 -7.14 0.23
CA ALA A 235 -6.67 -7.28 -0.84
C ALA A 235 -6.23 -8.73 -1.06
N TRP A 236 -6.06 -9.51 0.02
CA TRP A 236 -5.47 -10.84 -0.03
C TRP A 236 -6.49 -11.99 -0.09
N SER A 237 -7.66 -11.84 0.52
CA SER A 237 -8.55 -13.00 0.77
C SER A 237 -9.51 -13.30 -0.38
N PHE A 238 -9.30 -12.70 -1.55
CA PHE A 238 -10.14 -12.91 -2.72
C PHE A 238 -9.31 -13.23 -3.96
N THR A 239 -9.95 -13.85 -4.95
CA THR A 239 -9.40 -13.85 -6.32
C THR A 239 -9.29 -12.42 -6.84
N GLN A 240 -8.42 -12.19 -7.82
CA GLN A 240 -8.14 -10.84 -8.34
C GLN A 240 -9.42 -10.10 -8.75
N VAL A 241 -10.34 -10.80 -9.41
CA VAL A 241 -11.64 -10.27 -9.86
C VAL A 241 -12.70 -10.18 -8.74
N GLY A 242 -12.39 -10.58 -7.51
CA GLY A 242 -13.29 -10.45 -6.35
C GLY A 242 -14.48 -11.41 -6.31
N GLN A 243 -14.58 -12.37 -7.24
CA GLN A 243 -15.73 -13.29 -7.34
C GLN A 243 -15.72 -14.41 -6.29
N GLU A 244 -14.54 -14.79 -5.79
CA GLU A 244 -14.39 -15.92 -4.87
C GLU A 244 -13.59 -15.49 -3.64
N TYR A 245 -14.18 -15.74 -2.47
CA TYR A 245 -13.51 -15.60 -1.18
C TYR A 245 -12.67 -16.85 -0.88
N ARG A 246 -11.37 -16.65 -0.71
CA ARG A 246 -10.40 -17.69 -0.34
C ARG A 246 -10.31 -17.77 1.18
N ARG A 247 -11.12 -18.64 1.76
CA ARG A 247 -11.33 -18.74 3.20
C ARG A 247 -10.05 -19.04 3.98
N GLU A 248 -9.26 -19.97 3.50
CA GLU A 248 -7.99 -20.38 4.10
C GLU A 248 -6.97 -19.24 4.15
N ILE A 249 -7.03 -18.31 3.18
CA ILE A 249 -6.15 -17.14 3.11
C ILE A 249 -6.58 -16.10 4.15
N GLY A 250 -7.88 -15.78 4.21
CA GLY A 250 -8.41 -14.84 5.20
C GLY A 250 -8.16 -15.29 6.65
N ILE A 251 -8.36 -16.58 6.94
CA ILE A 251 -8.07 -17.16 8.26
C ILE A 251 -6.59 -17.06 8.58
N ALA A 252 -5.72 -17.43 7.65
CA ALA A 252 -4.28 -17.40 7.88
C ALA A 252 -3.77 -15.98 8.15
N LEU A 253 -4.28 -14.97 7.43
CA LEU A 253 -3.94 -13.57 7.65
C LEU A 253 -4.28 -13.12 9.07
N LEU A 254 -5.52 -13.34 9.50
CA LEU A 254 -6.01 -12.95 10.82
C LEU A 254 -5.23 -13.68 11.93
N ALA A 255 -5.02 -14.99 11.77
CA ALA A 255 -4.25 -15.78 12.72
C ALA A 255 -2.81 -15.27 12.89
N GLY A 256 -2.13 -14.95 11.78
CA GLY A 256 -0.78 -14.40 11.83
C GLY A 256 -0.73 -13.03 12.48
N TYR A 257 -1.71 -12.17 12.19
CA TYR A 257 -1.81 -10.85 12.82
C TYR A 257 -2.00 -10.96 14.34
N GLU A 258 -2.96 -11.78 14.78
CA GLU A 258 -3.30 -11.91 16.20
C GLU A 258 -2.24 -12.65 17.03
N GLU A 259 -1.35 -13.41 16.42
CA GLU A 259 -0.18 -13.98 17.10
C GLU A 259 0.74 -12.87 17.65
N ILE A 260 0.82 -11.74 16.95
CA ILE A 260 1.69 -10.61 17.31
C ILE A 260 0.92 -9.50 18.02
N ARG A 261 -0.26 -9.14 17.50
CA ARG A 261 -1.13 -8.08 18.03
C ARG A 261 -2.58 -8.59 18.10
N PRO A 262 -3.01 -9.14 19.24
CA PRO A 262 -4.38 -9.60 19.42
C PRO A 262 -5.40 -8.47 19.22
N LEU A 263 -6.47 -8.74 18.49
CA LEU A 263 -7.57 -7.79 18.34
C LEU A 263 -8.38 -7.73 19.63
N ASN A 264 -8.71 -6.51 20.08
CA ASN A 264 -9.72 -6.36 21.12
C ASN A 264 -11.14 -6.62 20.55
N GLU A 265 -12.12 -6.70 21.45
CA GLU A 265 -13.52 -6.97 21.08
C GLU A 265 -14.09 -5.91 20.14
N ALA A 266 -13.87 -4.62 20.43
CA ALA A 266 -14.36 -3.52 19.60
C ALA A 266 -13.73 -3.52 18.19
N GLU A 267 -12.43 -3.78 18.07
CA GLU A 267 -11.74 -3.92 16.78
C GLU A 267 -12.36 -5.06 15.96
N ARG A 268 -12.56 -6.22 16.59
CA ARG A 268 -13.13 -7.40 15.92
C ARG A 268 -14.57 -7.18 15.49
N GLU A 269 -15.42 -6.61 16.34
CA GLU A 269 -16.81 -6.29 16.03
C GLU A 269 -16.92 -5.25 14.91
N SER A 270 -15.91 -4.39 14.78
CA SER A 270 -15.84 -3.35 13.73
C SER A 270 -15.36 -3.87 12.38
N LEU A 271 -14.63 -5.00 12.32
CA LEU A 271 -14.04 -5.53 11.07
C LEU A 271 -15.05 -5.68 9.92
N PRO A 272 -16.31 -6.14 10.11
CA PRO A 272 -17.28 -6.20 9.02
C PRO A 272 -17.56 -4.83 8.38
N VAL A 273 -17.68 -3.76 9.18
CA VAL A 273 -17.91 -2.39 8.69
C VAL A 273 -16.63 -1.84 8.04
N LEU A 274 -15.49 -2.04 8.68
CA LEU A 274 -14.20 -1.59 8.18
C LEU A 274 -13.82 -2.24 6.85
N ALA A 275 -14.11 -3.54 6.66
CA ALA A 275 -13.88 -4.25 5.41
C ALA A 275 -14.75 -3.74 4.27
N ARG A 276 -15.99 -3.34 4.57
CA ARG A 276 -16.87 -2.65 3.61
C ARG A 276 -16.33 -1.28 3.25
N GLY A 277 -15.86 -0.50 4.23
CA GLY A 277 -15.16 0.76 3.99
C GLY A 277 -13.90 0.61 3.13
N ALA A 278 -13.10 -0.41 3.40
CA ALA A 278 -11.92 -0.71 2.59
C ALA A 278 -12.31 -0.97 1.13
N CYS A 279 -13.40 -1.71 0.90
CA CYS A 279 -13.92 -1.90 -0.45
C CYS A 279 -14.40 -0.59 -1.07
N MET A 280 -15.11 0.25 -0.32
CA MET A 280 -15.58 1.56 -0.80
C MET A 280 -14.43 2.49 -1.20
N ARG A 281 -13.33 2.52 -0.43
CA ARG A 281 -12.10 3.26 -0.79
C ARG A 281 -11.61 2.88 -2.19
N PHE A 282 -11.52 1.59 -2.48
CA PHE A 282 -11.03 1.12 -3.79
C PHE A 282 -12.07 1.23 -4.90
N ILE A 283 -13.36 1.14 -4.58
CA ILE A 283 -14.43 1.42 -5.56
C ILE A 283 -14.32 2.88 -6.02
N SER A 284 -14.24 3.83 -5.08
CA SER A 284 -14.19 5.26 -5.42
C SER A 284 -12.93 5.61 -6.20
N SER A 285 -11.75 5.17 -5.74
CA SER A 285 -10.49 5.48 -6.43
C SER A 285 -10.41 4.83 -7.81
N ARG A 286 -10.88 3.59 -7.96
CA ARG A 286 -10.88 2.90 -9.26
C ARG A 286 -11.92 3.46 -10.22
N ALA A 287 -13.07 3.94 -9.73
CA ALA A 287 -14.06 4.60 -10.58
C ALA A 287 -13.49 5.90 -11.17
N ASP A 288 -12.84 6.73 -10.35
CA ASP A 288 -12.15 7.93 -10.80
C ASP A 288 -11.06 7.61 -11.83
N ASP A 289 -10.15 6.68 -11.49
CA ASP A 289 -9.09 6.23 -12.41
C ASP A 289 -9.69 5.67 -13.71
N TRP A 290 -10.80 4.92 -13.64
CA TRP A 290 -11.45 4.33 -14.81
C TRP A 290 -12.00 5.38 -15.76
N LEU A 291 -12.61 6.44 -15.22
CA LEU A 291 -13.30 7.48 -15.99
C LEU A 291 -12.37 8.57 -16.50
N ASN A 292 -11.28 8.84 -15.76
CA ASN A 292 -10.41 9.98 -16.02
C ASN A 292 -9.05 9.59 -16.61
N THR A 293 -8.70 8.29 -16.62
CA THR A 293 -7.51 7.83 -17.36
C THR A 293 -7.75 7.94 -18.87
N PRO A 294 -6.87 8.64 -19.63
CA PRO A 294 -6.97 8.74 -21.08
C PRO A 294 -6.94 7.37 -21.78
N ALA A 295 -7.57 7.26 -22.96
CA ALA A 295 -7.62 6.01 -23.73
C ALA A 295 -6.26 5.57 -24.28
N ASP A 296 -5.32 6.49 -24.44
CA ASP A 296 -3.95 6.27 -24.91
C ASP A 296 -2.95 5.99 -23.77
N ALA A 297 -3.42 5.93 -22.52
CA ALA A 297 -2.56 5.58 -21.40
C ALA A 297 -2.14 4.10 -21.47
N LEU A 298 -0.84 3.83 -21.31
CA LEU A 298 -0.28 2.47 -21.24
C LEU A 298 -0.60 1.74 -19.92
N VAL A 299 -1.43 2.32 -19.06
CA VAL A 299 -1.79 1.76 -17.75
C VAL A 299 -3.11 1.02 -17.86
N THR A 300 -3.11 -0.26 -17.48
CA THR A 300 -4.33 -1.05 -17.36
C THR A 300 -5.20 -0.50 -16.22
N ARG A 301 -6.41 -0.03 -16.55
CA ARG A 301 -7.38 0.43 -15.55
C ARG A 301 -7.86 -0.77 -14.73
N LYS A 302 -7.98 -0.60 -13.42
CA LYS A 302 -8.49 -1.64 -12.52
C LYS A 302 -10.02 -1.49 -12.43
N ASP A 303 -10.76 -2.58 -12.65
CA ASP A 303 -12.23 -2.60 -12.58
C ASP A 303 -12.70 -2.29 -11.14
N PRO A 304 -13.52 -1.25 -10.90
CA PRO A 304 -14.10 -1.00 -9.57
C PRO A 304 -15.08 -2.10 -9.15
N MET A 305 -15.70 -2.82 -10.09
CA MET A 305 -16.65 -3.89 -9.78
C MET A 305 -15.98 -5.10 -9.10
N ASP A 306 -14.65 -5.24 -9.20
CA ASP A 306 -13.89 -6.21 -8.40
C ASP A 306 -14.14 -6.01 -6.90
N PHE A 307 -14.13 -4.77 -6.44
CA PHE A 307 -14.34 -4.44 -5.04
C PHE A 307 -15.81 -4.33 -4.68
N VAL A 308 -16.71 -4.06 -5.64
CA VAL A 308 -18.16 -4.23 -5.42
C VAL A 308 -18.49 -5.69 -5.07
N ARG A 309 -17.90 -6.66 -5.76
CA ARG A 309 -18.12 -8.09 -5.46
C ARG A 309 -17.62 -8.47 -4.06
N ARG A 310 -16.47 -7.93 -3.64
CA ARG A 310 -15.93 -8.12 -2.27
C ARG A 310 -16.83 -7.45 -1.22
N LEU A 311 -17.28 -6.23 -1.50
CA LEU A 311 -18.21 -5.48 -0.65
C LEU A 311 -19.49 -6.29 -0.38
N GLU A 312 -20.09 -6.83 -1.44
CA GLU A 312 -21.31 -7.63 -1.35
C GLU A 312 -21.10 -8.91 -0.53
N PHE A 313 -19.93 -9.55 -0.66
CA PHE A 313 -19.56 -10.67 0.20
C PHE A 313 -19.48 -10.24 1.68
N TYR A 314 -18.79 -9.14 2.00
CA TYR A 314 -18.69 -8.67 3.39
C TYR A 314 -20.04 -8.25 3.97
N ARG A 315 -20.94 -7.70 3.16
CA ARG A 315 -22.31 -7.39 3.56
C ARG A 315 -23.08 -8.64 3.99
N GLN A 316 -22.88 -9.76 3.31
CA GLN A 316 -23.59 -11.01 3.58
C GLN A 316 -22.93 -11.88 4.66
N ALA A 317 -21.60 -11.93 4.68
CA ALA A 317 -20.84 -12.91 5.45
C ALA A 317 -19.83 -12.30 6.43
N GLY A 318 -19.61 -10.98 6.41
CA GLY A 318 -18.57 -10.29 7.19
C GLY A 318 -18.62 -10.62 8.68
N THR A 319 -19.80 -10.52 9.30
CA THR A 319 -20.00 -10.87 10.73
C THR A 319 -19.59 -12.30 11.03
N LYS A 320 -19.87 -13.25 10.14
CA LYS A 320 -19.54 -14.67 10.33
C LYS A 320 -18.05 -14.92 10.19
N ILE A 321 -17.39 -14.35 9.19
CA ILE A 321 -15.98 -14.65 8.90
C ILE A 321 -15.00 -14.00 9.89
N PHE A 322 -15.39 -12.88 10.51
CA PHE A 322 -14.57 -12.21 11.53
C PHE A 322 -14.92 -12.65 12.96
N ALA A 323 -15.95 -13.48 13.15
CA ALA A 323 -16.32 -14.02 14.45
C ALA A 323 -15.16 -14.86 15.05
N LYS A 324 -15.01 -14.79 16.37
CA LYS A 324 -14.01 -15.57 17.08
C LYS A 324 -14.31 -17.07 16.94
N GLY A 325 -13.35 -17.85 16.46
CA GLY A 325 -13.53 -19.29 16.23
C GLY A 325 -14.34 -19.64 14.98
N ALA A 326 -14.39 -18.76 13.97
CA ALA A 326 -14.99 -19.07 12.67
C ALA A 326 -14.26 -20.26 11.99
N GLU A 327 -14.81 -21.47 12.16
CA GLU A 327 -14.38 -22.73 11.52
C GLU A 327 -14.93 -22.96 10.12
#